data_AF-A0A449HBM9-F1
#
_entry.id   AF-A0A449HBM9-F1
#
_cell.length_a   1.000
_cell.length_b   1.000
_cell.length_c   1.000
_cell.angle_alpha   90.00
_cell.angle_beta   90.00
_cell.angle_gamma   90.00
#
_symmetry.space_group_name_H-M   'P 1'
#
loop_
_entity.id
_entity.type
_entity.pdbx_description
1 polymer ?
#
loop_
_entity_poly.entity_id
_entity_poly.type
_entity_poly.pdbx_seq_one_letter_code
_entity_poly.pdbx_strand_id
1 'polypeptide(L)'
;MFTDGASVSGGLLRELRTVAGIGLRTMAVRTNYTVGYLSLVETGRKPVTTSVLAGYRAVLGDPLIGMPDVDPERVQATVTDPASAGRSSLDDVATILERARRLEDTAGPELVVTMVRGMDGVARALAAARVGGASAAGLAAEVATYRGWLEHDTGKYCAATKAFTDAALLAQEAGDHSQLAHALCFRAFTTQRQGQLAHALDLTGSAARVTGAHPVLGVYAAHQRAELLAMRGDRRQSEKALARAESAAVAADGVDLPTFGYWYTSGYWAVHRGVVLSLLGRVPEAVREAEQGLTVMPEEHRKAGWMATLLREVHPEMNDYP
;
A
#
# COMPACT_ATOMS: atom_id res chain seq x y z
N MET A 1 11.48 -11.44 -1.60
CA MET A 1 12.54 -12.46 -1.86
C MET A 1 11.97 -13.88 -1.75
N PHE A 2 11.55 -14.49 -2.87
CA PHE A 2 11.36 -15.95 -2.93
C PHE A 2 12.57 -16.54 -3.65
N THR A 3 13.62 -16.82 -2.89
CA THR A 3 14.74 -17.60 -3.40
C THR A 3 14.29 -19.02 -3.68
N ASP A 4 14.55 -19.50 -4.90
CA ASP A 4 14.62 -20.91 -5.23
C ASP A 4 15.64 -21.58 -4.29
N GLY A 5 15.17 -22.14 -3.17
CA GLY A 5 16.04 -22.85 -2.22
C GLY A 5 15.48 -23.03 -0.81
N ALA A 6 14.50 -22.23 -0.36
CA ALA A 6 13.83 -22.47 0.92
C ALA A 6 12.59 -23.36 0.72
N SER A 7 12.52 -24.52 1.40
CA SER A 7 11.33 -25.38 1.33
C SER A 7 10.14 -24.67 1.97
N VAL A 8 9.16 -24.26 1.16
CA VAL A 8 7.89 -23.70 1.65
C VAL A 8 7.21 -24.72 2.57
N SER A 9 6.90 -24.32 3.80
CA SER A 9 6.28 -25.21 4.79
C SER A 9 4.76 -25.30 4.58
N GLY A 10 4.16 -26.42 4.98
CA GLY A 10 2.71 -26.56 4.99
C GLY A 10 2.00 -25.54 5.91
N GLY A 11 2.64 -25.20 7.03
CA GLY A 11 2.12 -24.18 7.95
C GLY A 11 2.00 -22.81 7.30
N LEU A 12 3.00 -22.41 6.50
CA LEU A 12 2.95 -21.16 5.74
C LEU A 12 1.82 -21.16 4.69
N LEU A 13 1.60 -22.29 4.00
CA LEU A 13 0.48 -22.41 3.06
C LEU A 13 -0.88 -22.25 3.76
N ARG A 14 -1.03 -22.81 4.97
CA ARG A 14 -2.23 -22.65 5.79
C ARG A 14 -2.45 -21.20 6.17
N GLU A 15 -1.40 -20.53 6.65
CA GLU A 15 -1.43 -19.14 7.07
C GLU A 15 -1.87 -18.22 5.92
N LEU A 16 -1.18 -18.30 4.78
CA LEU A 16 -1.52 -17.55 3.57
C LEU A 16 -2.97 -17.80 3.13
N ARG A 17 -3.43 -19.05 3.17
CA ARG A 17 -4.81 -19.40 2.86
C ARG A 17 -5.80 -18.74 3.83
N THR A 18 -5.53 -18.78 5.13
CA THR A 18 -6.41 -18.18 6.15
C THR A 18 -6.43 -16.66 6.07
N VAL A 19 -5.28 -16.04 5.82
CA VAL A 19 -5.15 -14.59 5.61
C VAL A 19 -5.91 -14.14 4.37
N ALA A 20 -5.87 -14.92 3.29
CA ALA A 20 -6.70 -14.70 2.11
C ALA A 20 -8.21 -14.97 2.34
N GLY A 21 -8.62 -15.36 3.55
CA GLY A 21 -10.03 -15.65 3.87
C GLY A 21 -10.56 -16.95 3.25
N ILE A 22 -9.68 -17.82 2.74
CA ILE A 22 -10.07 -19.01 1.98
C ILE A 22 -10.22 -20.20 2.94
N GLY A 23 -11.41 -20.81 2.98
CA GLY A 23 -11.63 -22.06 3.70
C GLY A 23 -10.87 -23.25 3.08
N LEU A 24 -10.44 -24.22 3.88
CA LEU A 24 -9.71 -25.42 3.39
C LEU A 24 -10.53 -26.21 2.34
N ARG A 25 -11.86 -26.25 2.49
CA ARG A 25 -12.76 -26.86 1.50
C ARG A 25 -12.73 -26.13 0.15
N THR A 26 -12.78 -24.81 0.19
CA THR A 26 -12.70 -23.97 -1.02
C THR A 26 -11.35 -24.15 -1.72
N MET A 27 -10.26 -24.16 -0.96
CA MET A 27 -8.92 -24.41 -1.51
C MET A 27 -8.82 -25.80 -2.15
N ALA A 28 -9.37 -26.83 -1.51
CA ALA A 28 -9.38 -28.20 -2.04
C ALA A 28 -10.09 -28.29 -3.41
N VAL A 29 -11.28 -27.70 -3.52
CA VAL A 29 -12.02 -27.65 -4.79
C VAL A 29 -11.22 -26.93 -5.87
N ARG A 30 -10.67 -25.75 -5.56
CA ARG A 30 -9.96 -24.90 -6.53
C ARG A 30 -8.62 -25.46 -7.00
N THR A 31 -7.94 -26.21 -6.14
CA THR A 31 -6.66 -26.88 -6.47
C THR A 31 -6.85 -28.30 -6.99
N ASN A 32 -8.09 -28.78 -7.08
CA ASN A 32 -8.45 -30.14 -7.45
C ASN A 32 -7.78 -31.22 -6.57
N TYR A 33 -7.64 -30.92 -5.28
CA TYR A 33 -7.16 -31.85 -4.25
C TYR A 33 -8.27 -32.21 -3.27
N THR A 34 -8.09 -33.28 -2.50
CA THR A 34 -9.01 -33.60 -1.40
C THR A 34 -8.69 -32.75 -0.17
N VAL A 35 -9.71 -32.40 0.61
CA VAL A 35 -9.57 -31.66 1.88
C VAL A 35 -8.60 -32.38 2.82
N GLY A 36 -8.71 -33.71 2.92
CA GLY A 36 -7.82 -34.52 3.75
C GLY A 36 -6.36 -34.48 3.29
N TYR A 37 -6.12 -34.51 1.97
CA TYR A 37 -4.77 -34.39 1.45
C TYR A 37 -4.15 -33.02 1.76
N LEU A 38 -4.89 -31.93 1.51
CA LEU A 38 -4.41 -30.58 1.83
C LEU A 38 -4.21 -30.37 3.33
N SER A 39 -5.10 -30.90 4.18
CA SER A 39 -4.92 -30.85 5.64
C SER A 39 -3.61 -31.54 6.07
N LEU A 40 -3.28 -32.68 5.47
CA LEU A 40 -2.03 -33.39 5.78
C LEU A 40 -0.81 -32.59 5.30
N VAL A 41 -0.91 -31.93 4.15
CA VAL A 41 0.17 -31.03 3.68
C VAL A 41 0.33 -29.84 4.62
N GLU A 42 -0.76 -29.13 4.95
CA GLU A 42 -0.74 -27.95 5.81
C GLU A 42 -0.26 -28.21 7.24
N THR A 43 -0.45 -29.43 7.73
CA THR A 43 0.02 -29.85 9.07
C THR A 43 1.41 -30.49 9.05
N GLY A 44 2.09 -30.50 7.89
CA GLY A 44 3.43 -31.07 7.72
C GLY A 44 3.48 -32.60 7.74
N ARG A 45 2.31 -33.28 7.77
CA ARG A 45 2.20 -34.75 7.69
C ARG A 45 2.48 -35.28 6.27
N LYS A 46 2.36 -34.42 5.24
CA LYS A 46 2.77 -34.70 3.86
C LYS A 46 3.61 -33.53 3.32
N PRO A 47 4.58 -33.80 2.41
CA PRO A 47 5.42 -32.75 1.85
C PRO A 47 4.63 -31.80 0.94
N VAL A 48 5.06 -30.54 0.89
CA VAL A 48 4.60 -29.58 -0.12
C VAL A 48 5.26 -29.92 -1.44
N THR A 49 4.51 -30.50 -2.38
CA THR A 49 5.01 -30.77 -3.73
C THR A 49 4.99 -29.50 -4.59
N THR A 50 5.75 -29.47 -5.68
CA THR A 50 5.73 -28.37 -6.66
C THR A 50 4.32 -28.13 -7.23
N SER A 51 3.53 -29.20 -7.41
CA SER A 51 2.15 -29.11 -7.88
C SER A 51 1.20 -28.51 -6.85
N VAL A 52 1.34 -28.87 -5.57
CA VAL A 52 0.59 -28.23 -4.48
C VAL A 52 0.98 -26.75 -4.38
N LEU A 53 2.28 -26.44 -4.41
CA LEU A 53 2.75 -25.06 -4.35
C LEU A 53 2.25 -24.23 -5.54
N ALA A 54 2.27 -24.77 -6.76
CA ALA A 54 1.72 -24.12 -7.94
C ALA A 54 0.21 -23.92 -7.85
N GLY A 55 -0.54 -24.91 -7.35
CA GLY A 55 -1.97 -24.78 -7.10
C GLY A 55 -2.30 -23.70 -6.06
N TYR A 56 -1.57 -23.66 -4.95
CA TYR A 56 -1.72 -22.60 -3.95
C TYR A 56 -1.36 -21.23 -4.53
N ARG A 57 -0.27 -21.10 -5.31
CA ARG A 57 0.08 -19.85 -5.99
C ARG A 57 -1.00 -19.40 -6.97
N ALA A 58 -1.58 -20.32 -7.73
CA ALA A 58 -2.65 -20.00 -8.68
C ALA A 58 -3.92 -19.53 -7.97
N VAL A 59 -4.32 -20.20 -6.88
CA VAL A 59 -5.52 -19.85 -6.11
C VAL A 59 -5.30 -18.58 -5.29
N LEU A 60 -4.18 -18.44 -4.59
CA LEU A 60 -3.86 -17.23 -3.81
C LEU A 60 -3.52 -16.03 -4.70
N GLY A 61 -3.13 -16.28 -5.96
CA GLY A 61 -2.92 -15.25 -6.97
C GLY A 61 -4.20 -14.89 -7.74
N ASP A 62 -5.32 -15.59 -7.53
CA ASP A 62 -6.61 -15.23 -8.12
C ASP A 62 -7.21 -14.06 -7.31
N PRO A 63 -7.32 -12.86 -7.91
CA PRO A 63 -7.76 -11.65 -7.21
C PRO A 63 -9.18 -11.72 -6.66
N LEU A 64 -10.03 -12.62 -7.16
CA LEU A 64 -11.47 -12.61 -6.91
C LEU A 64 -11.90 -13.58 -5.79
N ILE A 65 -10.96 -14.35 -5.24
CA ILE A 65 -11.33 -15.37 -4.26
C ILE A 65 -11.73 -14.73 -2.92
N GLY A 66 -12.85 -15.21 -2.36
CA GLY A 66 -13.36 -14.70 -1.09
C GLY A 66 -14.12 -13.38 -1.23
N MET A 67 -14.45 -12.97 -2.45
CA MET A 67 -15.19 -11.76 -2.77
C MET A 67 -16.59 -12.09 -3.29
N PRO A 68 -17.58 -12.39 -2.42
CA PRO A 68 -18.93 -12.76 -2.87
C PRO A 68 -19.65 -11.62 -3.60
N ASP A 69 -19.25 -10.37 -3.33
CA ASP A 69 -19.84 -9.17 -3.94
C ASP A 69 -19.24 -8.83 -5.31
N VAL A 70 -18.13 -9.48 -5.69
CA VAL A 70 -17.50 -9.29 -7.01
C VAL A 70 -17.95 -10.41 -7.94
N ASP A 71 -18.47 -10.01 -9.09
CA ASP A 71 -18.95 -10.92 -10.12
C ASP A 71 -17.81 -11.26 -11.11
N PRO A 72 -17.32 -12.52 -11.13
CA PRO A 72 -16.21 -12.90 -12.00
C PRO A 72 -16.52 -12.77 -13.49
N GLU A 73 -17.79 -12.99 -13.90
CA GLU A 73 -18.19 -12.85 -15.30
C GLU A 73 -18.18 -11.39 -15.72
N ARG A 74 -18.64 -10.50 -14.84
CA ARG A 74 -18.59 -9.04 -15.06
C ARG A 74 -17.16 -8.51 -15.08
N VAL A 75 -16.27 -8.99 -14.21
CA VAL A 75 -14.85 -8.64 -14.24
C VAL A 75 -14.22 -9.08 -15.57
N GLN A 76 -14.47 -10.31 -16.00
CA GLN A 76 -13.95 -10.82 -17.27
C GLN A 76 -14.50 -10.03 -18.48
N ALA A 77 -15.79 -9.70 -18.47
CA ALA A 77 -16.41 -8.86 -19.50
C ALA A 77 -15.78 -7.47 -19.52
N THR A 78 -15.57 -6.85 -18.35
CA THR A 78 -14.92 -5.55 -18.19
C THR A 78 -13.49 -5.55 -18.73
N VAL A 79 -12.72 -6.61 -18.50
CA VAL A 79 -11.37 -6.77 -19.06
C VAL A 79 -11.39 -6.88 -20.58
N THR A 80 -12.41 -7.55 -21.14
CA THR A 80 -12.51 -7.84 -22.58
C THR A 80 -13.02 -6.64 -23.37
N ASP A 81 -14.02 -5.95 -22.84
CA ASP A 81 -14.62 -4.75 -23.43
C ASP A 81 -14.94 -3.70 -22.36
N PRO A 82 -13.95 -2.90 -21.94
CA PRO A 82 -14.14 -1.83 -20.97
C PRO A 82 -15.16 -0.77 -21.41
N ALA A 83 -15.42 -0.61 -22.72
CA ALA A 83 -16.29 0.44 -23.23
C ALA A 83 -17.78 0.13 -23.03
N SER A 84 -18.15 -1.15 -22.93
CA SER A 84 -19.52 -1.57 -22.58
C SER A 84 -19.74 -1.74 -21.08
N ALA A 85 -18.71 -1.54 -20.26
CA ALA A 85 -18.78 -1.70 -18.82
C ALA A 85 -19.71 -0.66 -18.16
N GLY A 86 -20.44 -1.11 -17.13
CA GLY A 86 -21.31 -0.27 -16.33
C GLY A 86 -20.62 0.27 -15.08
N ARG A 87 -21.34 1.11 -14.30
CA ARG A 87 -20.82 1.64 -13.02
C ARG A 87 -20.44 0.56 -12.01
N SER A 88 -21.15 -0.57 -12.00
CA SER A 88 -20.83 -1.71 -11.13
C SER A 88 -19.44 -2.29 -11.36
N SER A 89 -18.87 -2.13 -12.57
CA SER A 89 -17.48 -2.53 -12.84
C SER A 89 -16.46 -1.65 -12.11
N LEU A 90 -16.81 -0.40 -11.80
CA LEU A 90 -15.97 0.47 -10.95
C LEU A 90 -15.98 -0.04 -9.51
N ASP A 91 -17.15 -0.45 -9.00
CA ASP A 91 -17.29 -1.01 -7.66
C ASP A 91 -16.49 -2.31 -7.52
N ASP A 92 -16.50 -3.17 -8.54
CA ASP A 92 -15.67 -4.39 -8.56
C ASP A 92 -14.18 -4.05 -8.47
N VAL A 93 -13.68 -3.13 -9.31
CA VAL A 93 -12.27 -2.73 -9.33
C VAL A 93 -11.87 -2.10 -7.99
N ALA A 94 -12.72 -1.26 -7.40
CA ALA A 94 -12.49 -0.67 -6.08
C ALA A 94 -12.40 -1.74 -4.99
N THR A 95 -13.29 -2.73 -5.02
CA THR A 95 -13.31 -3.82 -4.04
C THR A 95 -12.06 -4.70 -4.17
N ILE A 96 -11.64 -5.02 -5.40
CA ILE A 96 -10.42 -5.80 -5.66
C ILE A 96 -9.18 -5.02 -5.19
N LEU A 97 -9.16 -3.69 -5.41
CA LEU A 97 -8.06 -2.83 -5.00
C LEU A 97 -7.86 -2.84 -3.48
N GLU A 98 -8.95 -2.76 -2.72
CA GLU A 98 -8.87 -2.84 -1.26
C GLU A 98 -8.37 -4.21 -0.78
N ARG A 99 -8.81 -5.30 -1.40
CA ARG A 99 -8.28 -6.64 -1.08
C ARG A 99 -6.79 -6.75 -1.39
N ALA A 100 -6.34 -6.17 -2.50
CA ALA A 100 -4.94 -6.18 -2.88
C ALA A 100 -4.05 -5.46 -1.86
N ARG A 101 -4.53 -4.41 -1.19
CA ARG A 101 -3.82 -3.74 -0.08
C ARG A 101 -3.66 -4.65 1.13
N ARG A 102 -4.75 -5.28 1.56
CA ARG A 102 -4.71 -6.20 2.71
C ARG A 102 -3.86 -7.43 2.45
N LEU A 103 -3.83 -7.92 1.21
CA LEU A 103 -2.96 -9.01 0.82
C LEU A 103 -1.49 -8.58 0.80
N GLU A 104 -1.18 -7.36 0.38
CA GLU A 104 0.19 -6.82 0.43
C GLU A 104 0.71 -6.68 1.87
N ASP A 105 -0.11 -6.14 2.79
CA ASP A 105 0.26 -6.01 4.21
C ASP A 105 0.78 -7.32 4.83
N THR A 106 0.27 -8.45 4.34
CA THR A 106 0.52 -9.78 4.91
C THR A 106 1.49 -10.64 4.10
N ALA A 107 1.46 -10.54 2.77
CA ALA A 107 2.21 -11.41 1.87
C ALA A 107 3.29 -10.69 1.07
N GLY A 108 3.38 -9.36 1.19
CA GLY A 108 4.35 -8.51 0.53
C GLY A 108 3.96 -8.05 -0.88
N PRO A 109 4.64 -7.02 -1.40
CA PRO A 109 4.29 -6.36 -2.65
C PRO A 109 4.52 -7.24 -3.89
N GLU A 110 5.48 -8.19 -3.86
CA GLU A 110 5.78 -9.03 -5.02
C GLU A 110 4.61 -9.93 -5.41
N LEU A 111 3.75 -10.30 -4.47
CA LEU A 111 2.59 -11.17 -4.73
C LEU A 111 1.49 -10.42 -5.50
N VAL A 112 1.31 -9.13 -5.24
CA VAL A 112 0.17 -8.36 -5.77
C VAL A 112 0.53 -7.46 -6.96
N VAL A 113 1.81 -7.10 -7.14
CA VAL A 113 2.22 -6.09 -8.16
C VAL A 113 1.82 -6.45 -9.59
N THR A 114 1.85 -7.74 -9.96
CA THR A 114 1.47 -8.17 -11.31
C THR A 114 -0.03 -8.03 -11.55
N MET A 115 -0.84 -8.40 -10.56
CA MET A 115 -2.30 -8.22 -10.60
C MET A 115 -2.66 -6.74 -10.70
N VAL A 116 -2.06 -5.90 -9.86
CA VAL A 116 -2.33 -4.45 -9.83
C VAL A 116 -1.90 -3.76 -11.14
N ARG A 117 -0.86 -4.23 -11.83
CA ARG A 117 -0.53 -3.77 -13.18
C ARG A 117 -1.63 -4.05 -14.20
N GLY A 118 -2.24 -5.23 -14.14
CA GLY A 118 -3.40 -5.57 -14.97
C GLY A 118 -4.58 -4.66 -14.66
N MET A 119 -4.86 -4.45 -13.37
CA MET A 119 -5.92 -3.56 -12.92
C MET A 119 -5.72 -2.10 -13.35
N ASP A 120 -4.48 -1.57 -13.33
CA ASP A 120 -4.15 -0.22 -13.83
C ASP A 120 -4.55 -0.07 -15.30
N GLY A 121 -4.32 -1.10 -16.13
CA GLY A 121 -4.76 -1.13 -17.53
C GLY A 121 -6.29 -1.05 -17.66
N VAL A 122 -7.02 -1.86 -16.88
CA VAL A 122 -8.49 -1.88 -16.89
C VAL A 122 -9.07 -0.55 -16.41
N ALA A 123 -8.59 -0.02 -15.29
CA ALA A 123 -9.07 1.23 -14.72
C ALA A 123 -8.86 2.42 -15.69
N ARG A 124 -7.72 2.47 -16.39
CA ARG A 124 -7.47 3.47 -17.43
C ARG A 124 -8.38 3.32 -18.64
N ALA A 125 -8.67 2.09 -19.05
CA ALA A 125 -9.60 1.85 -20.14
C ALA A 125 -11.03 2.30 -19.78
N LEU A 126 -11.47 2.05 -18.55
CA LEU A 126 -12.74 2.55 -18.01
C LEU A 126 -12.78 4.08 -17.96
N ALA A 127 -11.70 4.73 -17.54
CA ALA A 127 -11.57 6.18 -17.53
C ALA A 127 -11.64 6.78 -18.95
N ALA A 128 -10.92 6.18 -19.91
CA ALA A 128 -10.93 6.58 -21.31
C ALA A 128 -12.32 6.42 -21.95
N ALA A 129 -13.03 5.35 -21.61
CA ALA A 129 -14.41 5.11 -22.03
C ALA A 129 -15.44 5.98 -21.26
N ARG A 130 -15.00 6.80 -20.30
CA ARG A 130 -15.86 7.67 -19.47
C ARG A 130 -16.93 6.89 -18.70
N VAL A 131 -16.69 5.62 -18.38
CA VAL A 131 -17.63 4.80 -17.59
C VAL A 131 -17.87 5.50 -16.25
N GLY A 132 -19.10 5.87 -15.94
CA GLY A 132 -19.40 6.60 -14.71
C GLY A 132 -18.79 8.02 -14.60
N GLY A 133 -18.24 8.58 -15.67
CA GLY A 133 -17.71 9.95 -15.70
C GLY A 133 -16.41 10.13 -14.89
N ALA A 134 -16.36 11.18 -14.07
CA ALA A 134 -15.17 11.53 -13.28
C ALA A 134 -14.74 10.42 -12.29
N SER A 135 -15.68 9.59 -11.83
CA SER A 135 -15.40 8.49 -10.90
C SER A 135 -14.43 7.46 -11.47
N ALA A 136 -14.48 7.16 -12.78
CA ALA A 136 -13.51 6.24 -13.38
C ALA A 136 -12.09 6.83 -13.44
N ALA A 137 -11.96 8.12 -13.73
CA ALA A 137 -10.66 8.79 -13.68
C ALA A 137 -10.10 8.84 -12.25
N GLY A 138 -10.96 9.09 -11.25
CA GLY A 138 -10.58 9.05 -9.84
C GLY A 138 -10.12 7.65 -9.40
N LEU A 139 -10.87 6.60 -9.76
CA LEU A 139 -10.46 5.22 -9.48
C LEU A 139 -9.16 4.84 -10.20
N ALA A 140 -8.99 5.25 -11.46
CA ALA A 140 -7.75 5.04 -12.19
C ALA A 140 -6.56 5.76 -11.54
N ALA A 141 -6.77 6.96 -10.99
CA ALA A 141 -5.75 7.68 -10.23
C ALA A 141 -5.35 6.92 -8.95
N GLU A 142 -6.31 6.36 -8.23
CA GLU A 142 -6.07 5.57 -7.02
C GLU A 142 -5.32 4.26 -7.33
N VAL A 143 -5.76 3.52 -8.36
CA VAL A 143 -5.07 2.30 -8.81
C VAL A 143 -3.65 2.61 -9.27
N ALA A 144 -3.44 3.68 -10.05
CA ALA A 144 -2.12 4.10 -10.49
C ALA A 144 -1.22 4.54 -9.34
N THR A 145 -1.76 5.21 -8.32
CA THR A 145 -1.03 5.56 -7.08
C THR A 145 -0.60 4.30 -6.33
N TYR A 146 -1.51 3.36 -6.11
CA TYR A 146 -1.17 2.10 -5.42
C TYR A 146 -0.17 1.26 -6.23
N ARG A 147 -0.32 1.20 -7.55
CA ARG A 147 0.67 0.57 -8.43
C ARG A 147 2.04 1.23 -8.25
N GLY A 148 2.10 2.56 -8.22
CA GLY A 148 3.34 3.30 -8.01
C GLY A 148 4.02 2.91 -6.70
N TRP A 149 3.25 2.73 -5.62
CA TRP A 149 3.76 2.24 -4.34
C TRP A 149 4.39 0.85 -4.46
N LEU A 150 3.69 -0.10 -5.08
CA LEU A 150 4.22 -1.47 -5.24
C LEU A 150 5.48 -1.51 -6.13
N GLU A 151 5.55 -0.67 -7.16
CA GLU A 151 6.76 -0.54 -7.99
C GLU A 151 7.90 0.08 -7.17
N HIS A 152 7.61 1.04 -6.28
CA HIS A 152 8.60 1.62 -5.37
C HIS A 152 9.18 0.54 -4.44
N ASP A 153 8.30 -0.19 -3.75
CA ASP A 153 8.72 -1.15 -2.72
C ASP A 153 9.46 -2.36 -3.33
N THR A 154 9.17 -2.67 -4.60
CA THR A 154 9.92 -3.66 -5.37
C THR A 154 11.17 -3.10 -6.07
N GLY A 155 11.59 -1.88 -5.74
CA GLY A 155 12.83 -1.24 -6.22
C GLY A 155 12.78 -0.71 -7.66
N LYS A 156 11.61 -0.68 -8.30
CA LYS A 156 11.40 -0.22 -9.69
C LYS A 156 11.07 1.27 -9.75
N TYR A 157 11.97 2.10 -9.25
CA TYR A 157 11.69 3.52 -9.04
C TYR A 157 11.30 4.30 -10.31
N CYS A 158 11.84 3.96 -11.49
CA CYS A 158 11.41 4.61 -12.74
C CYS A 158 9.94 4.32 -13.07
N ALA A 159 9.49 3.06 -12.86
CA ALA A 159 8.11 2.67 -13.07
C ALA A 159 7.19 3.33 -12.02
N ALA A 160 7.65 3.41 -10.77
CA ALA A 160 6.96 4.12 -9.70
C ALA A 160 6.74 5.61 -10.04
N THR A 161 7.80 6.34 -10.40
CA THR A 161 7.71 7.76 -10.78
C THR A 161 6.75 8.00 -11.94
N LYS A 162 6.75 7.12 -12.96
CA LYS A 162 5.79 7.19 -14.06
C LYS A 162 4.36 6.99 -13.55
N ALA A 163 4.12 5.94 -12.77
CA ALA A 163 2.79 5.63 -12.24
C ALA A 163 2.22 6.78 -11.39
N PHE A 164 3.02 7.39 -10.50
CA PHE A 164 2.57 8.54 -9.72
C PHE A 164 2.34 9.80 -10.56
N THR A 165 3.12 10.00 -11.62
CA THR A 165 2.91 11.12 -12.54
C THR A 165 1.60 10.98 -13.30
N ASP A 166 1.32 9.78 -13.81
CA ASP A 166 0.05 9.49 -14.47
C ASP A 166 -1.13 9.59 -13.49
N ALA A 167 -0.97 9.12 -12.25
CA ALA A 167 -1.98 9.21 -11.21
C ALA A 167 -2.36 10.67 -10.91
N ALA A 168 -1.37 11.57 -10.82
CA ALA A 168 -1.63 12.99 -10.61
C ALA A 168 -2.44 13.61 -11.78
N LEU A 169 -2.15 13.22 -13.02
CA LEU A 169 -2.90 13.69 -14.20
C LEU A 169 -4.35 13.17 -14.19
N LEU A 170 -4.56 11.89 -13.87
CA LEU A 170 -5.88 11.28 -13.76
C LEU A 170 -6.70 11.91 -12.61
N ALA A 171 -6.06 12.20 -11.47
CA ALA A 171 -6.70 12.87 -10.34
C ALA A 171 -7.12 14.31 -10.70
N GLN A 172 -6.28 15.04 -11.44
CA GLN A 172 -6.63 16.37 -11.96
C GLN A 172 -7.83 16.31 -12.92
N GLU A 173 -7.85 15.34 -13.83
CA GLU A 173 -8.97 15.12 -14.74
C GLU A 173 -10.27 14.81 -13.98
N ALA A 174 -10.18 14.02 -12.91
CA ALA A 174 -11.30 13.67 -12.07
C ALA A 174 -11.78 14.82 -11.16
N GLY A 175 -10.96 15.85 -10.95
CA GLY A 175 -11.16 16.83 -9.87
C GLY A 175 -10.99 16.23 -8.47
N ASP A 176 -10.28 15.10 -8.36
CA ASP A 176 -10.02 14.42 -7.09
C ASP A 176 -8.77 15.01 -6.42
N HIS A 177 -9.01 15.98 -5.54
CA HIS A 177 -7.97 16.70 -4.83
C HIS A 177 -7.19 15.79 -3.86
N SER A 178 -7.85 14.77 -3.30
CA SER A 178 -7.21 13.84 -2.37
C SER A 178 -6.24 12.93 -3.12
N GLN A 179 -6.65 12.31 -4.23
CA GLN A 179 -5.75 11.49 -5.04
C GLN A 179 -4.61 12.30 -5.65
N LEU A 180 -4.86 13.57 -6.02
CA LEU A 180 -3.79 14.45 -6.51
C LEU A 180 -2.73 14.69 -5.43
N ALA A 181 -3.13 15.08 -4.23
CA ALA A 181 -2.20 15.29 -3.13
C ALA A 181 -1.46 14.00 -2.75
N HIS A 182 -2.16 12.87 -2.74
CA HIS A 182 -1.60 11.57 -2.41
C HIS A 182 -0.52 11.12 -3.41
N ALA A 183 -0.81 11.19 -4.72
CA ALA A 183 0.14 10.88 -5.77
C ALA A 183 1.40 11.77 -5.72
N LEU A 184 1.23 13.07 -5.41
CA LEU A 184 2.35 13.99 -5.25
C LEU A 184 3.23 13.65 -4.04
N CYS A 185 2.64 13.32 -2.89
CA CYS A 185 3.39 12.89 -1.70
C CYS A 185 4.19 11.60 -1.96
N PHE A 186 3.59 10.61 -2.63
CA PHE A 186 4.28 9.35 -2.91
C PHE A 186 5.36 9.50 -3.99
N ARG A 187 5.14 10.37 -4.98
CA ARG A 187 6.19 10.76 -5.92
C ARG A 187 7.34 11.47 -5.20
N ALA A 188 7.06 12.34 -4.23
CA ALA A 188 8.08 13.00 -3.42
C ALA A 188 8.91 11.98 -2.63
N PHE A 189 8.26 10.99 -2.02
CA PHE A 189 8.93 9.89 -1.30
C PHE A 189 9.87 9.10 -2.21
N THR A 190 9.41 8.72 -3.40
CA THR A 190 10.26 8.04 -4.40
C THR A 190 11.42 8.91 -4.88
N THR A 191 11.16 10.19 -5.12
CA THR A 191 12.17 11.18 -5.55
C THR A 191 13.24 11.37 -4.47
N GLN A 192 12.85 11.34 -3.19
CA GLN A 192 13.75 11.37 -2.06
C GLN A 192 14.61 10.11 -1.96
N ARG A 193 14.05 8.90 -2.14
CA ARG A 193 14.82 7.65 -2.19
C ARG A 193 15.83 7.60 -3.36
N GLN A 194 15.61 8.39 -4.41
CA GLN A 194 16.58 8.62 -5.51
C GLN A 194 17.63 9.71 -5.20
N GLY A 195 17.64 10.29 -4.00
CA GLY A 195 18.58 11.32 -3.57
C GLY A 195 18.26 12.75 -4.06
N GLN A 196 17.14 12.97 -4.74
CA GLN A 196 16.77 14.27 -5.32
C GLN A 196 16.00 15.15 -4.32
N LEU A 197 16.63 15.51 -3.20
CA LEU A 197 15.96 16.13 -2.06
C LEU A 197 15.27 17.47 -2.36
N ALA A 198 15.85 18.31 -3.24
CA ALA A 198 15.25 19.58 -3.63
C ALA A 198 13.93 19.39 -4.38
N HIS A 199 13.92 18.47 -5.36
CA HIS A 199 12.72 18.15 -6.13
C HIS A 199 11.66 17.47 -5.25
N ALA A 200 12.07 16.60 -4.33
CA ALA A 200 11.15 16.02 -3.36
C ALA A 200 10.47 17.10 -2.49
N LEU A 201 11.21 18.11 -2.01
CA LEU A 201 10.65 19.24 -1.27
C LEU A 201 9.63 20.06 -2.09
N ASP A 202 9.89 20.25 -3.38
CA ASP A 202 8.97 20.96 -4.28
C ASP A 202 7.66 20.17 -4.49
N LEU A 203 7.77 18.85 -4.64
CA LEU A 203 6.61 17.94 -4.74
C LEU A 203 5.79 17.92 -3.45
N THR A 204 6.44 17.76 -2.30
CA THR A 204 5.79 17.83 -0.98
C THR A 204 5.11 19.18 -0.77
N GLY A 205 5.76 20.28 -1.16
CA GLY A 205 5.18 21.62 -1.09
C GLY A 205 3.98 21.80 -2.03
N SER A 206 4.00 21.13 -3.19
CA SER A 206 2.87 21.13 -4.12
C SER A 206 1.70 20.34 -3.57
N ALA A 207 1.94 19.16 -2.99
CA ALA A 207 0.92 18.35 -2.31
C ALA A 207 0.25 19.15 -1.17
N ALA A 208 1.04 19.83 -0.33
CA ALA A 208 0.54 20.64 0.78
C ALA A 208 -0.31 21.86 0.33
N ARG A 209 -0.21 22.30 -0.93
CA ARG A 209 -1.00 23.40 -1.49
C ARG A 209 -2.30 22.95 -2.15
N VAL A 210 -2.55 21.65 -2.28
CA VAL A 210 -3.79 21.15 -2.87
C VAL A 210 -4.94 21.39 -1.89
N THR A 211 -5.75 22.40 -2.16
CA THR A 211 -6.93 22.73 -1.36
C THR A 211 -8.05 21.70 -1.58
N GLY A 212 -8.79 21.33 -0.53
CA GLY A 212 -9.90 20.38 -0.63
C GLY A 212 -9.49 18.90 -0.60
N ALA A 213 -8.19 18.60 -0.48
CA ALA A 213 -7.72 17.26 -0.18
C ALA A 213 -8.04 16.86 1.27
N HIS A 214 -8.10 15.55 1.52
CA HIS A 214 -8.29 15.02 2.88
C HIS A 214 -7.21 15.56 3.85
N PRO A 215 -7.57 16.04 5.06
CA PRO A 215 -6.63 16.67 6.00
C PRO A 215 -5.39 15.82 6.33
N VAL A 216 -5.57 14.49 6.37
CA VAL A 216 -4.48 13.53 6.63
C VAL A 216 -3.30 13.66 5.65
N LEU A 217 -3.56 14.08 4.40
CA LEU A 217 -2.49 14.29 3.41
C LEU A 217 -1.69 15.55 3.70
N GLY A 218 -2.29 16.55 4.36
CA GLY A 218 -1.59 17.70 4.91
C GLY A 218 -0.67 17.31 6.08
N VAL A 219 -1.12 16.38 6.93
CA VAL A 219 -0.30 15.78 8.00
C VAL A 219 0.90 15.06 7.38
N TYR A 220 0.66 14.20 6.38
CA TYR A 220 1.74 13.46 5.71
C TYR A 220 2.75 14.41 5.05
N ALA A 221 2.28 15.41 4.29
CA ALA A 221 3.16 16.36 3.62
C ALA A 221 4.00 17.17 4.64
N ALA A 222 3.46 17.50 5.81
CA ALA A 222 4.20 18.19 6.85
C ALA A 222 5.30 17.29 7.47
N HIS A 223 5.01 16.02 7.73
CA HIS A 223 6.00 15.03 8.19
C HIS A 223 7.12 14.81 7.17
N GLN A 224 6.75 14.58 5.91
CA GLN A 224 7.71 14.39 4.82
C GLN A 224 8.60 15.61 4.63
N ARG A 225 8.05 16.82 4.77
CA ARG A 225 8.85 18.06 4.73
C ARG A 225 9.86 18.11 5.87
N ALA A 226 9.48 17.71 7.08
CA ALA A 226 10.38 17.70 8.24
C ALA A 226 11.54 16.71 8.04
N GLU A 227 11.26 15.52 7.50
CA GLU A 227 12.25 14.51 7.14
C GLU A 227 13.23 15.04 6.09
N LEU A 228 12.71 15.57 4.97
CA LEU A 228 13.52 16.13 3.89
C LEU A 228 14.46 17.26 4.35
N LEU A 229 14.00 18.12 5.26
CA LEU A 229 14.81 19.18 5.84
C LEU A 229 15.86 18.61 6.81
N ALA A 230 15.54 17.56 7.57
CA ALA A 230 16.51 16.88 8.42
C ALA A 230 17.62 16.23 7.59
N MET A 231 17.27 15.52 6.50
CA MET A 231 18.23 14.93 5.56
C MET A 231 19.18 15.95 4.93
N ARG A 232 18.74 17.20 4.75
CA ARG A 232 19.57 18.32 4.26
C ARG A 232 20.44 18.97 5.34
N GLY A 233 20.29 18.60 6.60
CA GLY A 233 20.94 19.25 7.74
C GLY A 233 20.30 20.56 8.19
N ASP A 234 19.12 20.92 7.66
CA ASP A 234 18.38 22.15 7.98
C ASP A 234 17.60 22.01 9.30
N ARG A 235 18.30 21.72 10.41
CA ARG A 235 17.72 21.33 11.71
C ARG A 235 16.58 22.23 12.17
N ARG A 236 16.80 23.56 12.19
CA ARG A 236 15.79 24.53 12.64
C ARG A 236 14.51 24.49 11.80
N GLN A 237 14.65 24.31 10.49
CA GLN A 237 13.48 24.25 9.58
C GLN A 237 12.78 22.90 9.70
N SER A 238 13.53 21.82 9.92
CA SER A 238 12.98 20.50 10.19
C SER A 238 12.15 20.49 11.48
N GLU A 239 12.67 20.99 12.59
CA GLU A 239 11.95 21.13 13.86
C GLU A 239 10.66 21.95 13.70
N LYS A 240 10.72 23.06 12.95
CA LYS A 240 9.54 23.88 12.64
C LYS A 240 8.50 23.13 11.78
N ALA A 241 8.95 22.33 10.83
CA ALA A 241 8.06 21.51 10.01
C ALA A 241 7.42 20.39 10.84
N LEU A 242 8.15 19.81 11.79
CA LEU A 242 7.64 18.78 12.70
C LEU A 242 6.54 19.32 13.61
N ALA A 243 6.73 20.53 14.19
CA ALA A 243 5.69 21.19 14.99
C ALA A 243 4.42 21.52 14.16
N ARG A 244 4.59 21.83 12.86
CA ARG A 244 3.45 21.99 11.95
C ARG A 244 2.75 20.67 11.65
N ALA A 245 3.50 19.58 11.53
CA ALA A 245 2.94 18.25 11.34
C ALA A 245 2.10 17.82 12.54
N GLU A 246 2.59 18.07 13.75
CA GLU A 246 1.83 17.83 14.99
C GLU A 246 0.55 18.68 15.06
N SER A 247 0.65 19.98 14.76
CA SER A 247 -0.52 20.85 14.71
C SER A 247 -1.55 20.39 13.67
N ALA A 248 -1.08 19.91 12.51
CA ALA A 248 -1.95 19.36 11.46
C ALA A 248 -2.59 18.04 11.90
N ALA A 249 -1.86 17.18 12.60
CA ALA A 249 -2.38 15.91 13.12
C ALA A 249 -3.50 16.16 14.14
N VAL A 250 -3.31 17.12 15.06
CA VAL A 250 -4.35 17.55 16.01
C VAL A 250 -5.57 18.10 15.27
N ALA A 251 -5.39 18.90 14.22
CA ALA A 251 -6.50 19.44 13.44
C ALA A 251 -7.25 18.39 12.61
N ALA A 252 -6.59 17.28 12.25
CA ALA A 252 -7.18 16.16 11.53
C ALA A 252 -7.77 15.09 12.46
N ASP A 253 -7.61 15.23 13.77
CA ASP A 253 -8.12 14.27 14.75
C ASP A 253 -9.66 14.19 14.69
N GLY A 254 -10.19 12.98 14.83
CA GLY A 254 -11.63 12.70 14.70
C GLY A 254 -12.20 12.77 13.27
N VAL A 255 -11.38 13.00 12.24
CA VAL A 255 -11.79 12.87 10.83
C VAL A 255 -11.53 11.43 10.37
N ASP A 256 -12.58 10.77 9.86
CA ASP A 256 -12.48 9.40 9.35
C ASP A 256 -11.43 9.29 8.24
N LEU A 257 -10.58 8.27 8.32
CA LEU A 257 -9.53 8.06 7.34
C LEU A 257 -10.09 7.62 5.98
N PRO A 258 -9.53 8.10 4.86
CA PRO A 258 -9.88 7.58 3.55
C PRO A 258 -9.41 6.14 3.42
N THR A 259 -10.11 5.33 2.63
CA THR A 259 -9.80 3.90 2.42
C THR A 259 -8.35 3.68 1.98
N PHE A 260 -7.81 4.50 1.06
CA PHE A 260 -6.41 4.40 0.61
C PHE A 260 -5.38 4.80 1.68
N GLY A 261 -5.82 5.38 2.80
CA GLY A 261 -4.99 5.96 3.86
C GLY A 261 -5.29 5.37 5.24
N TYR A 262 -5.85 4.17 5.32
CA TYR A 262 -6.23 3.49 6.59
C TYR A 262 -5.08 3.35 7.61
N TRP A 263 -3.84 3.43 7.14
CA TRP A 263 -2.61 3.24 7.90
C TRP A 263 -2.08 4.55 8.53
N TYR A 264 -2.67 5.71 8.21
CA TYR A 264 -2.29 7.02 8.73
C TYR A 264 -2.77 7.28 10.18
N THR A 265 -2.40 6.38 11.08
CA THR A 265 -2.79 6.41 12.49
C THR A 265 -1.84 7.28 13.33
N SER A 266 -2.25 7.62 14.54
CA SER A 266 -1.39 8.31 15.52
C SER A 266 -0.07 7.59 15.77
N GLY A 267 -0.10 6.25 15.86
CA GLY A 267 1.09 5.42 15.99
C GLY A 267 2.02 5.52 14.78
N TYR A 268 1.48 5.56 13.55
CA TYR A 268 2.28 5.75 12.35
C TYR A 268 3.01 7.10 12.38
N TRP A 269 2.31 8.17 12.77
CA TRP A 269 2.90 9.49 12.91
C TRP A 269 4.02 9.53 13.95
N ALA A 270 3.88 8.81 15.06
CA ALA A 270 4.92 8.71 16.08
C ALA A 270 6.20 8.04 15.55
N VAL A 271 6.07 6.92 14.82
CA VAL A 271 7.24 6.28 14.18
C VAL A 271 7.90 7.22 13.16
N HIS A 272 7.10 7.91 12.34
CA HIS A 272 7.62 8.88 11.38
C HIS A 272 8.32 10.08 12.06
N ARG A 273 7.82 10.54 13.22
CA ARG A 273 8.55 11.52 14.05
C ARG A 273 9.87 10.95 14.55
N GLY A 274 9.89 9.69 14.95
CA GLY A 274 11.10 8.95 15.31
C GLY A 274 12.17 9.03 14.21
N VAL A 275 11.79 8.79 12.94
CA VAL A 275 12.73 8.89 11.81
C VAL A 275 13.34 10.30 11.72
N VAL A 276 12.51 11.35 11.83
CA VAL A 276 12.99 12.74 11.81
C VAL A 276 13.93 13.02 12.99
N LEU A 277 13.58 12.58 14.20
CA LEU A 277 14.41 12.75 15.40
C LEU A 277 15.76 12.05 15.25
N SER A 278 15.78 10.86 14.65
CA SER A 278 17.01 10.09 14.38
C SER A 278 17.92 10.84 13.41
N LEU A 279 17.37 11.35 12.30
CA LEU A 279 18.09 12.19 11.33
C LEU A 279 18.65 13.48 11.95
N LEU A 280 18.02 14.00 13.01
CA LEU A 280 18.51 15.16 13.77
C LEU A 280 19.53 14.80 14.87
N GLY A 281 19.92 13.53 14.99
CA GLY A 281 20.88 13.04 15.99
C GLY A 281 20.29 12.79 17.38
N ARG A 282 18.96 12.84 17.55
CA ARG A 282 18.25 12.65 18.83
C ARG A 282 17.80 11.20 19.00
N VAL A 283 18.72 10.25 18.79
CA VAL A 283 18.41 8.82 18.71
C VAL A 283 17.67 8.27 19.95
N PRO A 284 18.04 8.59 21.22
CA PRO A 284 17.29 8.09 22.37
C PRO A 284 15.85 8.59 22.43
N GLU A 285 15.58 9.79 21.91
CA GLU A 285 14.22 10.34 21.82
C GLU A 285 13.45 9.71 20.67
N ALA A 286 14.13 9.48 19.54
CA ALA A 286 13.58 8.81 18.38
C ALA A 286 13.02 7.42 18.70
N VAL A 287 13.81 6.61 19.43
CA VAL A 287 13.41 5.25 19.85
C VAL A 287 12.20 5.31 20.78
N ARG A 288 12.24 6.15 21.83
CA ARG A 288 11.12 6.28 22.78
C ARG A 288 9.82 6.72 22.09
N GLU A 289 9.91 7.68 21.17
CA GLU A 289 8.77 8.17 20.40
C GLU A 289 8.14 7.04 19.55
N ALA A 290 8.98 6.29 18.84
CA ALA A 290 8.53 5.18 18.02
C ALA A 290 7.93 4.04 18.87
N GLU A 291 8.56 3.66 19.98
CA GLU A 291 8.03 2.64 20.92
C GLU A 291 6.66 3.02 21.45
N GLN A 292 6.45 4.27 21.87
CA GLN A 292 5.15 4.76 22.32
C GLN A 292 4.11 4.67 21.19
N GLY A 293 4.50 5.05 19.96
CA GLY A 293 3.67 4.91 18.77
C GLY A 293 3.20 3.49 18.52
N LEU A 294 4.10 2.50 18.68
CA LEU A 294 3.78 1.09 18.50
C LEU A 294 2.75 0.60 19.52
N THR A 295 2.74 1.10 20.75
CA THR A 295 1.77 0.66 21.78
C THR A 295 0.30 0.95 21.43
N VAL A 296 0.06 1.98 20.62
CA VAL A 296 -1.29 2.39 20.17
C VAL A 296 -1.60 1.98 18.73
N MET A 297 -0.67 1.28 18.08
CA MET A 297 -0.79 0.87 16.69
C MET A 297 -1.54 -0.47 16.57
N PRO A 298 -2.48 -0.60 15.61
CA PRO A 298 -3.08 -1.89 15.28
C PRO A 298 -2.02 -2.97 15.04
N GLU A 299 -2.29 -4.20 15.48
CA GLU A 299 -1.33 -5.31 15.38
C GLU A 299 -0.95 -5.60 13.92
N GLU A 300 -1.92 -5.57 13.01
CA GLU A 300 -1.68 -5.73 11.58
C GLU A 300 -0.67 -4.71 11.02
N HIS A 301 -0.71 -3.46 11.47
CA HIS A 301 0.20 -2.41 11.01
C HIS A 301 1.60 -2.57 11.59
N ARG A 302 1.72 -3.05 12.84
CA ARG A 302 3.03 -3.33 13.45
C ARG A 302 3.81 -4.39 12.69
N LYS A 303 3.09 -5.41 12.18
CA LYS A 303 3.67 -6.55 11.47
C LYS A 303 3.85 -6.33 9.96
N ALA A 304 3.34 -5.24 9.42
CA ALA A 304 3.41 -4.98 7.99
C ALA A 304 4.84 -4.67 7.53
N GLY A 305 5.20 -5.12 6.33
CA GLY A 305 6.55 -4.97 5.78
C GLY A 305 7.01 -3.51 5.68
N TRP A 306 6.09 -2.60 5.36
CA TRP A 306 6.37 -1.16 5.28
C TRP A 306 6.73 -0.55 6.64
N MET A 307 6.19 -1.08 7.74
CA MET A 307 6.51 -0.60 9.09
C MET A 307 7.94 -0.99 9.48
N ALA A 308 8.35 -2.22 9.19
CA ALA A 308 9.71 -2.69 9.47
C ALA A 308 10.78 -1.84 8.77
N THR A 309 10.48 -1.32 7.58
CA THR A 309 11.38 -0.38 6.87
C THR A 309 11.53 0.94 7.62
N LEU A 310 10.44 1.53 8.10
CA LEU A 310 10.50 2.78 8.87
C LEU A 310 11.18 2.61 10.23
N LEU A 311 10.96 1.50 10.93
CA LEU A 311 11.63 1.23 12.21
C LEU A 311 13.15 1.14 12.07
N ARG A 312 13.65 0.55 10.98
CA ARG A 312 15.09 0.54 10.67
C ARG A 312 15.66 1.93 10.42
N GLU A 313 14.85 2.86 9.93
CA GLU A 313 15.23 4.28 9.75
C GLU A 313 15.24 5.05 11.08
N VAL A 314 14.46 4.60 12.09
CA VAL A 314 14.55 5.11 13.46
C VAL A 314 15.85 4.63 14.11
N HIS A 315 16.05 3.32 14.19
CA HIS A 315 17.25 2.71 14.76
C HIS A 315 17.42 1.25 14.28
N PRO A 316 18.64 0.78 13.96
CA PRO A 316 18.86 -0.57 13.42
C PRO A 316 18.31 -1.72 14.28
N GLU A 317 18.30 -1.56 15.61
CA GLU A 317 17.86 -2.59 16.56
C GLU A 317 16.33 -2.64 16.75
N MET A 318 15.57 -1.71 16.16
CA MET A 318 14.09 -1.72 16.28
C MET A 318 13.40 -2.73 15.35
N ASN A 319 14.16 -3.49 14.57
CA ASN A 319 13.63 -4.51 13.65
C ASN A 319 13.01 -5.72 14.37
N ASP A 320 13.29 -5.91 15.67
CA ASP A 320 12.85 -7.05 16.48
C ASP A 320 11.63 -6.72 17.38
N TYR A 321 10.97 -5.57 17.18
CA TYR A 321 9.80 -5.22 17.97
C TYR A 321 8.56 -6.02 17.49
N PRO A 322 7.94 -6.84 18.35
CA PRO A 322 6.80 -7.69 17.97
C PRO A 322 5.48 -6.95 17.76
#